data_AF-A0A9D4ZHZ7-F1
#
_entry.id   AF-A0A9D4ZHZ7-F1
#
_cell.length_a   1.000
_cell.length_b   1.000
_cell.length_c   1.000
_cell.angle_alpha   90.00
_cell.angle_beta   90.00
_cell.angle_gamma   90.00
#
_symmetry.space_group_name_H-M   'P 1'
#
loop_
_entity.id
_entity.type
_entity.pdbx_description
1 polymer ?
#
loop_
_entity_poly.entity_id
_entity_poly.type
_entity_poly.pdbx_seq_one_letter_code
_entity_poly.pdbx_strand_id
1 'polypeptide(L)'
;MKEKESAFTSHERTSLTPRVPAGGEPGNRRRELSEQSKRKRTGKMYSNANLRLATLQNQLSSSSPLSDGAKFLQAADRLGFKVEPNVRRAIFESSPVVALESTIITHGMPYPQNVQTAKEVEGIIVRHGAVPATIAILKGIPCIGLSVDELEELGQNGSNFTKTARRDISHVVARKGNGATTVSATMFFAAKVGIHIFVTGGIGGVHRGGENTMDVSSDLTELGRTPVAVICAGIKSILDIPRTLEYLETQGVPVVGYGVEEFPAFFTRKSGCKVPCRVSTPNECAEVIVTSLALELQGGVLVGVPIPEEHAAAAQPIELAIERALQEAKEQDVSGSAITPFLLKRVSELTGGASLGANIELMEGRMPRARMCEDESAGSSVAK
;
A
#
# COMPACT_ATOMS: atom_id res chain seq x y z
N MET A 1 39.09 13.25 -74.52
CA MET A 1 39.01 14.73 -74.63
C MET A 1 38.12 15.20 -73.49
N LYS A 2 38.47 16.06 -72.54
CA LYS A 2 39.66 16.79 -72.01
C LYS A 2 39.22 17.13 -70.56
N GLU A 3 39.92 16.74 -69.50
CA GLU A 3 40.93 17.51 -68.75
C GLU A 3 40.60 18.97 -68.36
N LYS A 4 41.09 19.33 -67.15
CA LYS A 4 41.39 20.66 -66.54
C LYS A 4 40.45 21.14 -65.43
N GLU A 5 40.89 21.77 -64.34
CA GLU A 5 42.20 21.96 -63.68
C GLU A 5 41.92 22.66 -62.32
N SER A 6 42.89 22.60 -61.42
CA SER A 6 42.98 23.28 -60.12
C SER A 6 42.99 24.81 -60.17
N ALA A 7 42.61 25.47 -59.07
CA ALA A 7 43.28 26.68 -58.59
C ALA A 7 42.92 26.99 -57.11
N PHE A 8 43.90 26.92 -56.21
CA PHE A 8 43.95 27.77 -55.01
C PHE A 8 45.42 28.11 -54.71
N THR A 9 45.78 29.34 -55.05
CA THR A 9 46.95 30.12 -54.62
C THR A 9 46.52 30.93 -53.37
N SER A 10 47.33 31.47 -52.46
CA SER A 10 48.77 31.47 -52.15
C SER A 10 48.97 32.41 -50.94
N HIS A 11 50.14 32.30 -50.28
CA HIS A 11 50.89 33.33 -49.51
C HIS A 11 51.06 33.15 -47.99
N GLU A 12 52.32 32.81 -47.67
CA GLU A 12 53.04 33.03 -46.42
C GLU A 12 53.11 34.52 -46.03
N ARG A 13 53.26 34.78 -44.72
CA ARG A 13 54.23 35.76 -44.21
C ARG A 13 54.61 35.49 -42.76
N THR A 14 55.83 35.90 -42.47
CA THR A 14 56.79 35.49 -41.46
C THR A 14 56.64 36.18 -40.08
N SER A 15 57.06 35.42 -39.06
CA SER A 15 57.65 35.76 -37.75
C SER A 15 57.68 37.23 -37.27
N LEU A 16 57.24 37.43 -36.01
CA LEU A 16 57.82 38.38 -35.04
C LEU A 16 57.36 37.99 -33.61
N THR A 17 58.31 37.57 -32.77
CA THR A 17 58.12 37.43 -31.31
C THR A 17 58.38 38.77 -30.61
N PRO A 18 57.66 39.06 -29.51
CA PRO A 18 58.35 39.62 -28.36
C PRO A 18 57.92 39.02 -27.01
N ARG A 19 58.94 38.64 -26.23
CA ARG A 19 59.15 38.68 -24.77
C ARG A 19 57.96 38.54 -23.80
N VAL A 20 58.09 37.50 -22.97
CA VAL A 20 57.40 37.28 -21.68
C VAL A 20 57.84 38.30 -20.62
N PRO A 21 56.93 38.83 -19.78
CA PRO A 21 57.24 39.22 -18.42
C PRO A 21 56.72 38.18 -17.40
N ALA A 22 57.56 37.86 -16.43
CA ALA A 22 57.22 37.03 -15.28
C ALA A 22 56.19 37.75 -14.38
N GLY A 23 55.15 37.04 -13.92
CA GLY A 23 54.18 37.54 -12.95
C GLY A 23 53.18 36.44 -12.56
N GLY A 24 53.16 36.07 -11.27
CA GLY A 24 52.48 34.89 -10.73
C GLY A 24 50.95 34.86 -10.89
N GLU A 25 50.43 33.63 -10.95
CA GLU A 25 49.01 33.31 -11.15
C GLU A 25 48.08 33.87 -10.05
N PRO A 26 47.00 34.60 -10.41
CA PRO A 26 45.87 34.85 -9.54
C PRO A 26 44.70 33.90 -9.89
N GLY A 27 44.95 32.58 -9.92
CA GLY A 27 43.95 31.57 -10.33
C GLY A 27 43.30 30.79 -9.19
N ASN A 28 44.02 30.55 -8.08
CA ASN A 28 43.61 29.51 -7.12
C ASN A 28 42.79 30.01 -5.91
N ARG A 29 43.07 31.22 -5.39
CA ARG A 29 42.37 31.72 -4.17
C ARG A 29 40.88 32.01 -4.36
N ARG A 30 40.43 32.40 -5.57
CA ARG A 30 39.00 32.69 -5.83
C ARG A 30 38.15 31.41 -5.92
N ARG A 31 38.72 30.28 -6.35
CA ARG A 31 38.01 28.98 -6.40
C ARG A 31 37.86 28.37 -5.00
N GLU A 32 38.90 28.42 -4.17
CA GLU A 32 38.84 27.89 -2.79
C GLU A 32 37.85 28.64 -1.89
N LEU A 33 37.79 29.98 -1.98
CA LEU A 33 36.82 30.79 -1.21
C LEU A 33 35.36 30.54 -1.65
N SER A 34 35.15 30.26 -2.94
CA SER A 34 33.83 29.89 -3.49
C SER A 34 33.36 28.52 -2.99
N GLU A 35 34.26 27.54 -2.93
CA GLU A 35 33.95 26.19 -2.44
C GLU A 35 33.75 26.13 -0.92
N GLN A 36 34.56 26.85 -0.13
CA GLN A 36 34.33 26.97 1.31
C GLN A 36 33.02 27.68 1.63
N SER A 37 32.65 28.71 0.87
CA SER A 37 31.37 29.41 1.06
C SER A 37 30.17 28.54 0.65
N LYS A 38 30.32 27.67 -0.37
CA LYS A 38 29.31 26.67 -0.74
C LYS A 38 29.18 25.58 0.33
N ARG A 39 30.29 25.03 0.85
CA ARG A 39 30.29 24.03 1.93
C ARG A 39 29.71 24.57 3.25
N LYS A 40 29.98 25.83 3.60
CA LYS A 40 29.35 26.49 4.76
C LYS A 40 27.86 26.74 4.56
N ARG A 41 27.42 27.10 3.34
CA ARG A 41 25.99 27.26 3.02
C ARG A 41 25.25 25.92 3.03
N THR A 42 25.82 24.87 2.46
CA THR A 42 25.22 23.52 2.51
C THR A 42 25.18 23.00 3.95
N GLY A 43 26.27 23.11 4.73
CA GLY A 43 26.28 22.70 6.15
C GLY A 43 25.26 23.45 7.02
N LYS A 44 25.06 24.75 6.80
CA LYS A 44 24.03 25.55 7.50
C LYS A 44 22.61 25.21 7.02
N MET A 45 22.44 24.76 5.78
CA MET A 45 21.16 24.28 5.25
C MET A 45 20.79 22.91 5.81
N TYR A 46 21.75 21.98 5.89
CA TYR A 46 21.57 20.67 6.54
C TYR A 46 21.30 20.81 8.05
N SER A 47 21.98 21.74 8.75
CA SER A 47 21.68 21.98 10.18
C SER A 47 20.28 22.56 10.39
N ASN A 48 19.81 23.44 9.48
CA ASN A 48 18.45 23.99 9.55
C ASN A 48 17.37 22.96 9.18
N ALA A 49 17.67 22.01 8.28
CA ALA A 49 16.78 20.91 7.94
C ALA A 49 16.62 19.94 9.13
N ASN A 50 17.73 19.58 9.78
CA ASN A 50 17.71 18.74 10.99
C ASN A 50 17.01 19.45 12.15
N LEU A 51 17.18 20.77 12.30
CA LEU A 51 16.47 21.55 13.31
C LEU A 51 14.96 21.57 13.05
N ARG A 52 14.54 21.67 11.78
CA ARG A 52 13.12 21.61 11.38
C ARG A 52 12.53 20.22 11.58
N LEU A 53 13.27 19.16 11.28
CA LEU A 53 12.88 17.78 11.56
C LEU A 53 12.75 17.51 13.06
N ALA A 54 13.69 17.98 13.88
CA ALA A 54 13.61 17.89 15.34
C ALA A 54 12.44 18.71 15.91
N THR A 55 12.12 19.86 15.31
CA THR A 55 10.97 20.68 15.70
C THR A 55 9.64 20.00 15.33
N LEU A 56 9.57 19.37 14.16
CA LEU A 56 8.44 18.53 13.74
C LEU A 56 8.26 17.33 14.67
N GLN A 57 9.34 16.61 15.00
CA GLN A 57 9.32 15.50 15.96
C GLN A 57 8.81 15.95 17.34
N ASN A 58 9.28 17.10 17.85
CA ASN A 58 8.81 17.64 19.12
C ASN A 58 7.34 18.10 19.07
N GLN A 59 6.86 18.61 17.94
CA GLN A 59 5.44 18.97 17.77
C GLN A 59 4.55 17.73 17.67
N LEU A 60 5.00 16.68 16.99
CA LEU A 60 4.31 15.37 16.92
C LEU A 60 4.28 14.67 18.29
N SER A 61 5.25 14.95 19.17
CA SER A 61 5.30 14.42 20.54
C SER A 61 4.39 15.17 21.53
N SER A 62 3.76 16.28 21.11
CA SER A 62 3.03 17.17 22.01
C SER A 62 1.52 16.89 22.13
N SER A 63 0.96 16.02 21.29
CA SER A 63 -0.36 15.42 21.51
C SER A 63 -0.18 14.12 22.31
N SER A 64 -0.80 14.02 23.49
CA SER A 64 -0.73 12.74 24.24
C SER A 64 -1.48 11.66 23.43
N PRO A 65 -0.87 10.48 23.18
CA PRO A 65 -1.51 9.39 22.43
C PRO A 65 -2.89 9.00 23.01
N LEU A 66 -3.01 9.03 24.34
CA LEU A 66 -4.26 8.78 25.08
C LEU A 66 -5.41 9.73 24.70
N SER A 67 -5.10 10.94 24.23
CA SER A 67 -6.11 11.95 23.87
C SER A 67 -6.76 11.68 22.51
N ASP A 68 -6.10 10.95 21.62
CA ASP A 68 -6.60 10.72 20.27
C ASP A 68 -7.41 9.43 20.17
N GLY A 69 -6.98 8.35 20.84
CA GLY A 69 -7.75 7.11 20.96
C GLY A 69 -9.15 7.33 21.55
N ALA A 70 -9.25 8.12 22.63
CA ALA A 70 -10.54 8.46 23.24
C ALA A 70 -11.47 9.25 22.29
N LYS A 71 -10.93 10.15 21.46
CA LYS A 71 -11.72 10.90 20.46
C LYS A 71 -12.27 9.97 19.38
N PHE A 72 -11.45 9.05 18.88
CA PHE A 72 -11.89 8.06 17.90
C PHE A 72 -13.01 7.18 18.43
N LEU A 73 -12.87 6.68 19.65
CA LEU A 73 -13.91 5.85 20.28
C LEU A 73 -15.19 6.64 20.55
N GLN A 74 -15.10 7.89 20.99
CA GLN A 74 -16.27 8.75 21.16
C GLN A 74 -16.97 9.01 19.81
N ALA A 75 -16.23 9.21 18.73
CA ALA A 75 -16.78 9.36 17.40
C ALA A 75 -17.46 8.06 16.92
N ALA A 76 -16.84 6.91 17.16
CA ALA A 76 -17.41 5.60 16.87
C ALA A 76 -18.74 5.36 17.61
N ASP A 77 -18.79 5.68 18.90
CA ASP A 77 -19.99 5.55 19.73
C ASP A 77 -21.14 6.44 19.20
N ARG A 78 -20.83 7.69 18.82
CA ARG A 78 -21.81 8.62 18.21
C ARG A 78 -22.36 8.11 16.87
N LEU A 79 -21.53 7.40 16.11
CA LEU A 79 -21.90 6.79 14.83
C LEU A 79 -22.56 5.42 14.99
N GLY A 80 -22.68 4.91 16.22
CA GLY A 80 -23.29 3.62 16.51
C GLY A 80 -22.44 2.42 16.09
N PHE A 81 -21.11 2.55 16.06
CA PHE A 81 -20.24 1.43 15.72
C PHE A 81 -20.12 0.48 16.92
N LYS A 82 -20.14 -0.82 16.65
CA LYS A 82 -19.74 -1.84 17.62
C LYS A 82 -18.22 -2.03 17.49
N VAL A 83 -17.47 -1.72 18.54
CA VAL A 83 -16.03 -1.99 18.59
C VAL A 83 -15.79 -3.09 19.62
N GLU A 84 -15.14 -4.19 19.22
CA GLU A 84 -14.83 -5.32 20.12
C GLU A 84 -13.98 -4.83 21.32
N PRO A 85 -14.25 -5.26 22.56
CA PRO A 85 -13.50 -4.84 23.75
C PRO A 85 -11.96 -4.82 23.64
N ASN A 86 -11.34 -5.81 23.04
CA ASN A 86 -9.90 -5.91 22.82
C ASN A 86 -9.40 -4.84 21.83
N VAL A 87 -10.13 -4.60 20.74
CA VAL A 87 -9.85 -3.54 19.76
C VAL A 87 -10.04 -2.18 20.40
N ARG A 88 -11.13 -2.00 21.15
CA ARG A 88 -11.44 -0.76 21.86
C ARG A 88 -10.33 -0.40 22.84
N ARG A 89 -9.86 -1.38 23.64
CA ARG A 89 -8.74 -1.19 24.55
C ARG A 89 -7.47 -0.82 23.81
N ALA A 90 -7.14 -1.54 22.73
CA ALA A 90 -5.94 -1.27 21.94
C ALA A 90 -5.97 0.15 21.32
N ILE A 91 -7.10 0.60 20.77
CA ILE A 91 -7.27 1.97 20.26
C ILE A 91 -7.09 3.00 21.39
N PHE A 92 -7.67 2.75 22.57
CA PHE A 92 -7.56 3.66 23.71
C PHE A 92 -6.12 3.79 24.21
N GLU A 93 -5.39 2.68 24.26
CA GLU A 93 -4.01 2.58 24.73
C GLU A 93 -2.98 2.96 23.64
N SER A 94 -3.43 3.22 22.40
CA SER A 94 -2.54 3.40 21.23
C SER A 94 -1.69 2.17 20.90
N SER A 95 -2.15 0.99 21.29
CA SER A 95 -1.52 -0.29 20.96
C SER A 95 -1.74 -0.67 19.49
N PRO A 96 -0.86 -1.47 18.86
CA PRO A 96 -0.99 -1.82 17.44
C PRO A 96 -2.29 -2.57 17.12
N VAL A 97 -3.05 -2.05 16.17
CA VAL A 97 -4.26 -2.69 15.63
C VAL A 97 -4.13 -2.86 14.12
N VAL A 98 -4.48 -4.05 13.62
CA VAL A 98 -4.47 -4.36 12.18
C VAL A 98 -5.90 -4.65 11.73
N ALA A 99 -6.42 -3.82 10.83
CA ALA A 99 -7.72 -4.07 10.21
C ALA A 99 -7.64 -5.26 9.23
N LEU A 100 -8.75 -5.97 9.08
CA LEU A 100 -8.97 -7.03 8.09
C LEU A 100 -10.35 -6.85 7.43
N GLU A 101 -10.46 -7.16 6.15
CA GLU A 101 -11.74 -7.08 5.42
C GLU A 101 -12.56 -8.37 5.54
N SER A 102 -13.86 -8.27 5.34
CA SER A 102 -14.77 -9.45 5.36
C SER A 102 -15.22 -9.92 3.97
N THR A 103 -15.01 -9.14 2.89
CA THR A 103 -15.33 -9.60 1.53
C THR A 103 -14.53 -10.84 1.13
N ILE A 104 -13.28 -10.94 1.57
CA ILE A 104 -12.46 -12.10 1.25
C ILE A 104 -13.00 -13.40 1.88
N ILE A 105 -13.58 -13.30 3.07
CA ILE A 105 -14.15 -14.43 3.81
C ILE A 105 -15.46 -14.88 3.14
N THR A 106 -16.29 -13.94 2.69
CA THR A 106 -17.62 -14.25 2.15
C THR A 106 -17.64 -14.56 0.66
N HIS A 107 -16.82 -13.87 -0.14
CA HIS A 107 -16.85 -13.91 -1.60
C HIS A 107 -15.50 -14.31 -2.23
N GLY A 108 -14.44 -14.43 -1.42
CA GLY A 108 -13.09 -14.76 -1.89
C GLY A 108 -12.68 -16.20 -1.68
N MET A 109 -13.31 -16.92 -0.73
CA MET A 109 -12.95 -18.29 -0.35
C MET A 109 -14.20 -19.11 -0.01
N PRO A 110 -14.23 -20.42 -0.31
CA PRO A 110 -15.33 -21.29 0.08
C PRO A 110 -15.30 -21.62 1.58
N TYR A 111 -16.45 -22.00 2.14
CA TYR A 111 -16.54 -22.57 3.49
C TYR A 111 -16.12 -24.06 3.48
N PRO A 112 -15.36 -24.56 4.49
CA PRO A 112 -14.92 -23.88 5.73
C PRO A 112 -13.58 -23.14 5.64
N GLN A 113 -12.89 -23.20 4.49
CA GLN A 113 -11.56 -22.61 4.33
C GLN A 113 -11.55 -21.11 4.64
N ASN A 114 -12.60 -20.38 4.25
CA ASN A 114 -12.75 -18.97 4.54
C ASN A 114 -12.60 -18.60 6.04
N VAL A 115 -13.28 -19.32 6.93
CA VAL A 115 -13.21 -19.11 8.38
C VAL A 115 -11.87 -19.57 8.94
N GLN A 116 -11.35 -20.70 8.45
CA GLN A 116 -10.05 -21.24 8.87
C GLN A 116 -8.93 -20.24 8.56
N THR A 117 -8.84 -19.77 7.32
CA THR A 117 -7.86 -18.76 6.92
C THR A 117 -8.03 -17.46 7.70
N ALA A 118 -9.27 -17.00 7.93
CA ALA A 118 -9.50 -15.79 8.73
C ALA A 118 -8.94 -15.92 10.16
N LYS A 119 -9.26 -17.04 10.85
CA LYS A 119 -8.76 -17.32 12.20
C LYS A 119 -7.23 -17.46 12.23
N GLU A 120 -6.65 -18.08 11.21
CA GLU A 120 -5.20 -18.23 11.08
C GLU A 120 -4.50 -16.88 10.95
N VAL A 121 -5.01 -16.00 10.07
CA VAL A 121 -4.51 -14.63 9.90
C VAL A 121 -4.64 -13.81 11.18
N GLU A 122 -5.79 -13.86 11.86
CA GLU A 122 -5.96 -13.23 13.17
C GLU A 122 -4.93 -13.76 14.18
N GLY A 123 -4.70 -15.07 14.20
CA GLY A 123 -3.70 -15.71 15.05
C GLY A 123 -2.26 -15.26 14.73
N ILE A 124 -1.92 -15.05 13.46
CA ILE A 124 -0.61 -14.52 13.06
C ILE A 124 -0.42 -13.10 13.60
N ILE A 125 -1.44 -12.24 13.49
CA ILE A 125 -1.41 -10.86 14.00
C ILE A 125 -1.18 -10.85 15.51
N VAL A 126 -1.92 -11.68 16.26
CA VAL A 126 -1.77 -11.82 17.71
C VAL A 126 -0.37 -12.30 18.08
N ARG A 127 0.18 -13.30 17.38
CA ARG A 127 1.55 -13.79 17.61
C ARG A 127 2.63 -12.72 17.38
N HIS A 128 2.34 -11.71 16.57
CA HIS A 128 3.22 -10.56 16.33
C HIS A 128 2.95 -9.37 17.25
N GLY A 129 2.08 -9.52 18.27
CA GLY A 129 1.85 -8.51 19.30
C GLY A 129 0.86 -7.41 18.91
N ALA A 130 0.09 -7.60 17.84
CA ALA A 130 -0.96 -6.67 17.43
C ALA A 130 -2.36 -7.26 17.67
N VAL A 131 -3.38 -6.40 17.70
CA VAL A 131 -4.79 -6.81 17.81
C VAL A 131 -5.43 -6.83 16.42
N PRO A 132 -5.95 -7.99 15.96
CA PRO A 132 -6.69 -8.04 14.71
C PRO A 132 -8.07 -7.42 14.86
N ALA A 133 -8.52 -6.70 13.84
CA ALA A 133 -9.85 -6.12 13.77
C ALA A 133 -10.49 -6.47 12.42
N THR A 134 -11.12 -7.65 12.33
CA THR A 134 -11.97 -7.98 11.18
C THR A 134 -13.20 -7.07 11.15
N ILE A 135 -13.43 -6.39 10.03
CA ILE A 135 -14.49 -5.38 9.89
C ILE A 135 -15.62 -5.93 9.01
N ALA A 136 -16.86 -5.73 9.45
CA ALA A 136 -18.08 -6.05 8.70
C ALA A 136 -19.24 -5.13 9.12
N ILE A 137 -20.39 -5.25 8.46
CA ILE A 137 -21.66 -4.66 8.91
C ILE A 137 -22.61 -5.79 9.29
N LEU A 138 -23.05 -5.84 10.54
CA LEU A 138 -23.99 -6.85 11.03
C LEU A 138 -25.30 -6.19 11.41
N LYS A 139 -26.39 -6.57 10.73
CA LYS A 139 -27.74 -6.04 11.00
C LYS A 139 -27.79 -4.50 11.00
N GLY A 140 -27.03 -3.89 10.09
CA GLY A 140 -26.86 -2.44 9.93
C GLY A 140 -25.85 -1.78 10.86
N ILE A 141 -25.19 -2.54 11.73
CA ILE A 141 -24.22 -2.00 12.69
C ILE A 141 -22.82 -2.25 12.14
N PRO A 142 -22.02 -1.20 11.88
CA PRO A 142 -20.60 -1.37 11.58
C PRO A 142 -19.89 -2.00 12.79
N CYS A 143 -19.24 -3.14 12.57
CA CYS A 143 -18.51 -3.90 13.58
C CYS A 143 -17.01 -3.81 13.30
N ILE A 144 -16.25 -3.36 14.29
CA ILE A 144 -14.79 -3.26 14.27
C ILE A 144 -14.24 -4.34 15.22
N GLY A 145 -13.69 -5.40 14.63
CA GLY A 145 -13.45 -6.65 15.35
C GLY A 145 -14.73 -7.49 15.41
N LEU A 146 -14.62 -8.76 15.03
CA LEU A 146 -15.70 -9.74 15.13
C LEU A 146 -15.39 -10.73 16.25
N SER A 147 -16.43 -11.17 16.94
CA SER A 147 -16.31 -12.35 17.80
C SER A 147 -16.14 -13.63 16.96
N VAL A 148 -15.71 -14.72 17.60
CA VAL A 148 -15.58 -16.03 16.94
C VAL A 148 -16.89 -16.47 16.29
N ASP A 149 -18.02 -16.30 17.00
CA ASP A 149 -19.34 -16.68 16.51
C ASP A 149 -19.78 -15.81 15.33
N GLU A 150 -19.50 -14.50 15.37
CA GLU A 150 -19.82 -13.59 14.27
C GLU A 150 -18.97 -13.87 13.02
N LEU A 151 -17.70 -14.23 13.21
CA LEU A 151 -16.80 -14.64 12.13
C LEU A 151 -17.28 -15.97 11.49
N GLU A 152 -17.73 -16.91 12.31
CA GLU A 152 -18.33 -18.17 11.85
C GLU A 152 -19.65 -17.94 11.10
N GLU A 153 -20.55 -17.11 11.64
CA GLU A 153 -21.81 -16.74 10.98
C GLU A 153 -21.54 -16.12 9.61
N LEU A 154 -20.56 -15.22 9.55
CA LEU A 154 -20.14 -14.54 8.33
C LEU A 154 -19.61 -15.53 7.28
N GLY A 155 -18.76 -16.48 7.68
CA GLY A 155 -18.20 -17.47 6.76
C GLY A 155 -19.20 -18.54 6.31
N GLN A 156 -20.09 -19.00 7.19
CA GLN A 156 -21.11 -20.01 6.88
C GLN A 156 -22.22 -19.43 6.00
N ASN A 157 -22.65 -18.21 6.28
CA ASN A 157 -23.80 -17.57 5.62
C ASN A 157 -23.37 -16.47 4.66
N GLY A 158 -22.17 -16.57 4.07
CA GLY A 158 -21.57 -15.51 3.24
C GLY A 158 -22.46 -15.03 2.09
N SER A 159 -23.32 -15.90 1.52
CA SER A 159 -24.30 -15.53 0.48
C SER A 159 -25.36 -14.52 0.95
N ASN A 160 -25.59 -14.42 2.26
CA ASN A 160 -26.54 -13.49 2.86
C ASN A 160 -25.90 -12.12 3.17
N PHE A 161 -24.60 -11.97 2.92
CA PHE A 161 -23.87 -10.74 3.12
C PHE A 161 -23.72 -9.99 1.79
N THR A 162 -24.15 -8.73 1.76
CA THR A 162 -23.94 -7.88 0.58
C THR A 162 -22.46 -7.51 0.49
N LYS A 163 -21.81 -7.76 -0.65
CA LYS A 163 -20.47 -7.19 -0.93
C LYS A 163 -20.58 -5.65 -0.90
N THR A 164 -19.95 -5.04 0.10
CA THR A 164 -20.15 -3.64 0.47
C THR A 164 -18.87 -2.85 0.22
N ALA A 165 -18.84 -2.10 -0.87
CA ALA A 165 -17.87 -1.04 -1.08
C ALA A 165 -18.35 0.25 -0.39
N ARG A 166 -17.51 1.29 -0.38
CA ARG A 166 -17.86 2.53 0.32
C ARG A 166 -19.22 3.14 -0.08
N ARG A 167 -19.58 3.09 -1.37
CA ARG A 167 -20.86 3.62 -1.85
C ARG A 167 -22.08 2.87 -1.30
N ASP A 168 -21.90 1.61 -0.93
CA ASP A 168 -22.98 0.71 -0.50
C ASP A 168 -23.25 0.84 1.01
N ILE A 169 -22.32 1.39 1.79
CA ILE A 169 -22.38 1.48 3.25
C ILE A 169 -23.70 2.09 3.73
N SER A 170 -24.09 3.25 3.19
CA SER A 170 -25.29 3.97 3.64
C SER A 170 -26.55 3.14 3.40
N HIS A 171 -26.61 2.43 2.28
CA HIS A 171 -27.74 1.56 1.94
C HIS A 171 -27.84 0.37 2.89
N VAL A 172 -26.73 -0.36 3.11
CA VAL A 172 -26.69 -1.54 3.97
C VAL A 172 -27.02 -1.17 5.42
N VAL A 173 -26.44 -0.08 5.93
CA VAL A 173 -26.72 0.44 7.29
C VAL A 173 -28.19 0.85 7.43
N ALA A 174 -28.71 1.66 6.52
CA ALA A 174 -30.09 2.15 6.58
C ALA A 174 -31.13 1.02 6.50
N ARG A 175 -30.81 -0.07 5.79
CA ARG A 175 -31.67 -1.25 5.68
C ARG A 175 -31.51 -2.26 6.81
N LYS A 176 -30.61 -2.00 7.76
CA LYS A 176 -30.26 -2.97 8.81
C LYS A 176 -29.81 -4.31 8.24
N GLY A 177 -29.11 -4.27 7.10
CA GLY A 177 -28.64 -5.45 6.39
C GLY A 177 -27.28 -5.95 6.88
N ASN A 178 -26.86 -7.11 6.36
CA ASN A 178 -25.52 -7.64 6.55
C ASN A 178 -24.62 -7.26 5.36
N GLY A 179 -23.43 -6.73 5.65
CA GLY A 179 -22.47 -6.27 4.66
C GLY A 179 -21.09 -6.83 4.91
N ALA A 180 -20.53 -7.52 3.91
CA ALA A 180 -19.12 -7.87 3.89
C ALA A 180 -18.34 -6.73 3.24
N THR A 181 -17.43 -6.10 3.98
CA THR A 181 -16.73 -4.89 3.53
C THR A 181 -15.61 -5.25 2.56
N THR A 182 -15.50 -4.51 1.45
CA THR A 182 -14.34 -4.58 0.55
C THR A 182 -13.18 -3.78 1.15
N VAL A 183 -12.05 -3.72 0.45
CA VAL A 183 -10.93 -2.81 0.76
C VAL A 183 -11.43 -1.37 0.99
N SER A 184 -12.20 -0.79 0.06
CA SER A 184 -12.68 0.59 0.22
C SER A 184 -13.56 0.84 1.44
N ALA A 185 -14.48 -0.08 1.78
CA ALA A 185 -15.32 0.08 2.97
C ALA A 185 -14.54 -0.19 4.28
N THR A 186 -13.62 -1.15 4.25
CA THR A 186 -12.77 -1.49 5.41
C THR A 186 -11.86 -0.32 5.76
N MET A 187 -11.21 0.31 4.77
CA MET A 187 -10.41 1.52 4.98
C MET A 187 -11.23 2.66 5.60
N PHE A 188 -12.45 2.89 5.09
CA PHE A 188 -13.34 3.91 5.63
C PHE A 188 -13.62 3.70 7.13
N PHE A 189 -14.00 2.48 7.52
CA PHE A 189 -14.31 2.16 8.91
C PHE A 189 -13.07 2.18 9.80
N ALA A 190 -11.94 1.62 9.34
CA ALA A 190 -10.66 1.64 10.04
C ALA A 190 -10.22 3.07 10.38
N ALA A 191 -10.23 3.97 9.40
CA ALA A 191 -9.87 5.37 9.60
C ALA A 191 -10.80 6.10 10.59
N LYS A 192 -12.09 5.74 10.63
CA LYS A 192 -13.06 6.34 11.56
C LYS A 192 -12.79 6.00 13.02
N VAL A 193 -12.04 4.93 13.28
CA VAL A 193 -11.68 4.48 14.62
C VAL A 193 -10.18 4.57 14.91
N GLY A 194 -9.42 5.25 14.05
CA GLY A 194 -7.98 5.50 14.26
C GLY A 194 -7.07 4.29 13.95
N ILE A 195 -7.56 3.30 13.21
CA ILE A 195 -6.72 2.18 12.75
C ILE A 195 -6.05 2.58 11.42
N HIS A 196 -4.73 2.60 11.42
CA HIS A 196 -3.93 3.07 10.27
C HIS A 196 -3.32 1.95 9.42
N ILE A 197 -3.41 0.69 9.86
CA ILE A 197 -2.83 -0.47 9.17
C ILE A 197 -3.94 -1.43 8.78
N PHE A 198 -3.97 -1.84 7.53
CA PHE A 198 -4.92 -2.80 6.97
C PHE A 198 -4.19 -3.83 6.11
N VAL A 199 -4.45 -5.12 6.35
CA VAL A 199 -3.90 -6.22 5.55
C VAL A 199 -5.00 -6.88 4.72
N THR A 200 -4.73 -7.14 3.44
CA THR A 200 -5.63 -7.85 2.53
C THR A 200 -4.84 -8.73 1.55
N GLY A 201 -5.58 -9.55 0.79
CA GLY A 201 -5.08 -10.29 -0.36
C GLY A 201 -4.41 -9.44 -1.41
N GLY A 202 -5.18 -8.52 -1.93
CA GLY A 202 -4.80 -7.75 -3.09
C GLY A 202 -5.90 -6.74 -3.30
N ILE A 203 -5.53 -5.54 -3.71
CA ILE A 203 -6.53 -4.50 -3.94
C ILE A 203 -7.28 -4.76 -5.24
N GLY A 204 -8.48 -4.18 -5.38
CA GLY A 204 -9.06 -3.94 -6.69
C GLY A 204 -8.24 -2.91 -7.48
N GLY A 205 -8.64 -2.66 -8.72
CA GLY A 205 -7.90 -1.77 -9.61
C GLY A 205 -8.68 -1.43 -10.87
N VAL A 206 -7.98 -0.96 -11.88
CA VAL A 206 -8.52 -0.78 -13.22
C VAL A 206 -8.70 -2.16 -13.84
N HIS A 207 -9.91 -2.50 -14.29
CA HIS A 207 -10.14 -3.77 -14.99
C HIS A 207 -9.48 -3.76 -16.37
N ARG A 208 -9.14 -4.94 -16.91
CA ARG A 208 -8.63 -5.05 -18.28
C ARG A 208 -9.70 -4.54 -19.26
N GLY A 209 -9.37 -3.55 -20.09
CA GLY A 209 -10.33 -2.83 -20.95
C GLY A 209 -11.03 -1.65 -20.26
N GLY A 210 -10.63 -1.32 -19.03
CA GLY A 210 -11.18 -0.23 -18.20
C GLY A 210 -11.07 1.16 -18.84
N GLU A 211 -10.17 1.36 -19.80
CA GLU A 211 -10.08 2.58 -20.60
C GLU A 211 -11.33 2.84 -21.47
N ASN A 212 -12.11 1.80 -21.77
CA ASN A 212 -13.35 1.89 -22.54
C ASN A 212 -14.58 1.73 -21.64
N THR A 213 -14.54 0.77 -20.71
CA THR A 213 -15.69 0.43 -19.86
C THR A 213 -15.83 1.33 -18.65
N MET A 214 -14.75 2.03 -18.27
CA MET A 214 -14.64 2.77 -17.00
C MET A 214 -14.86 1.88 -15.77
N ASP A 215 -14.65 0.56 -15.89
CA ASP A 215 -14.71 -0.38 -14.78
C ASP A 215 -13.43 -0.26 -13.94
N VAL A 216 -13.50 0.62 -12.94
CA VAL A 216 -12.41 0.95 -12.03
C VAL A 216 -12.87 0.75 -10.59
N SER A 217 -12.11 -0.04 -9.83
CA SER A 217 -12.44 -0.30 -8.42
C SER A 217 -12.44 0.98 -7.60
N SER A 218 -13.47 1.14 -6.76
CA SER A 218 -13.54 2.19 -5.74
C SER A 218 -12.39 2.17 -4.72
N ASP A 219 -11.63 1.06 -4.65
CA ASP A 219 -10.47 0.94 -3.78
C ASP A 219 -9.40 1.99 -4.10
N LEU A 220 -9.22 2.34 -5.39
CA LEU A 220 -8.21 3.30 -5.82
C LEU A 220 -8.55 4.73 -5.37
N THR A 221 -9.81 5.13 -5.53
CA THR A 221 -10.29 6.41 -5.02
C THR A 221 -10.26 6.46 -3.49
N GLU A 222 -10.50 5.34 -2.83
CA GLU A 222 -10.41 5.28 -1.37
C GLU A 222 -8.97 5.44 -0.88
N LEU A 223 -8.01 4.76 -1.53
CA LEU A 223 -6.58 4.96 -1.30
C LEU A 223 -6.18 6.43 -1.50
N GLY A 224 -6.75 7.15 -2.46
CA GLY A 224 -6.47 8.58 -2.67
C GLY A 224 -6.97 9.53 -1.57
N ARG A 225 -7.79 9.08 -0.61
CA ARG A 225 -8.40 9.99 0.38
C ARG A 225 -8.44 9.51 1.83
N THR A 226 -8.11 8.24 2.09
CA THR A 226 -8.27 7.65 3.42
C THR A 226 -6.92 7.23 3.99
N PRO A 227 -6.48 7.79 5.14
CA PRO A 227 -5.13 7.63 5.70
C PRO A 227 -4.94 6.28 6.40
N VAL A 228 -5.00 5.22 5.59
CA VAL A 228 -4.79 3.83 5.99
C VAL A 228 -3.77 3.22 5.04
N ALA A 229 -2.69 2.66 5.59
CA ALA A 229 -1.74 1.87 4.83
C ALA A 229 -2.33 0.48 4.55
N VAL A 230 -2.33 0.09 3.27
CA VAL A 230 -2.84 -1.19 2.81
C VAL A 230 -1.67 -2.08 2.41
N ILE A 231 -1.47 -3.18 3.16
CA ILE A 231 -0.45 -4.18 2.89
C ILE A 231 -1.10 -5.35 2.17
N CYS A 232 -0.62 -5.69 0.98
CA CYS A 232 -1.18 -6.76 0.16
C CYS A 232 -0.15 -7.33 -0.81
N ALA A 233 -0.51 -8.36 -1.60
CA ALA A 233 0.35 -8.85 -2.70
C ALA A 233 0.15 -8.07 -3.98
N GLY A 234 0.01 -6.76 -3.85
CA GLY A 234 -0.25 -5.86 -4.96
C GLY A 234 -1.68 -5.98 -5.49
N ILE A 235 -1.81 -5.87 -6.80
CA ILE A 235 -3.09 -5.78 -7.52
C ILE A 235 -3.49 -7.19 -7.99
N LYS A 236 -4.76 -7.56 -7.83
CA LYS A 236 -5.26 -8.88 -8.27
C LYS A 236 -4.92 -9.10 -9.76
N SER A 237 -4.32 -10.26 -10.09
CA SER A 237 -3.76 -10.58 -11.42
C SER A 237 -4.77 -10.50 -12.58
N ILE A 238 -6.06 -10.59 -12.26
CA ILE A 238 -7.19 -10.46 -13.19
C ILE A 238 -7.41 -9.02 -13.71
N LEU A 239 -6.68 -8.05 -13.16
CA LEU A 239 -6.81 -6.62 -13.44
C LEU A 239 -5.70 -6.11 -14.38
N ASP A 240 -5.80 -4.84 -14.74
CA ASP A 240 -4.77 -4.12 -15.49
C ASP A 240 -3.81 -3.43 -14.51
N ILE A 241 -2.67 -4.07 -14.25
CA ILE A 241 -1.68 -3.58 -13.28
C ILE A 241 -1.04 -2.26 -13.75
N PRO A 242 -0.53 -2.13 -14.99
CA PRO A 242 0.03 -0.87 -15.47
C PRO A 242 -0.94 0.32 -15.28
N ARG A 243 -2.19 0.20 -15.74
CA ARG A 243 -3.17 1.30 -15.61
C ARG A 243 -3.57 1.56 -14.18
N THR A 244 -3.59 0.54 -13.33
CA THR A 244 -3.86 0.73 -11.90
C THR A 244 -2.76 1.55 -11.24
N LEU A 245 -1.49 1.32 -11.59
CA LEU A 245 -0.37 2.12 -11.08
C LEU A 245 -0.43 3.58 -11.55
N GLU A 246 -0.76 3.82 -12.82
CA GLU A 246 -0.99 5.18 -13.36
C GLU A 246 -2.15 5.90 -12.68
N TYR A 247 -3.24 5.18 -12.38
CA TYR A 247 -4.36 5.73 -11.64
C TYR A 247 -3.95 6.11 -10.21
N LEU A 248 -3.17 5.26 -9.53
CA LEU A 248 -2.68 5.53 -8.17
C LEU A 248 -1.70 6.72 -8.15
N GLU A 249 -0.84 6.85 -9.15
CA GLU A 249 -0.01 8.05 -9.35
C GLU A 249 -0.89 9.30 -9.45
N THR A 250 -1.93 9.25 -10.28
CA THR A 250 -2.88 10.36 -10.46
C THR A 250 -3.60 10.72 -9.15
N GLN A 251 -3.91 9.72 -8.31
CA GLN A 251 -4.51 9.93 -6.99
C GLN A 251 -3.51 10.38 -5.92
N GLY A 252 -2.21 10.47 -6.24
CA GLY A 252 -1.17 10.84 -5.28
C GLY A 252 -0.88 9.77 -4.23
N VAL A 253 -1.23 8.50 -4.50
CA VAL A 253 -1.05 7.39 -3.55
C VAL A 253 0.39 6.88 -3.62
N PRO A 254 1.16 6.92 -2.52
CA PRO A 254 2.47 6.28 -2.49
C PRO A 254 2.34 4.76 -2.68
N VAL A 255 3.02 4.22 -3.70
CA VAL A 255 3.10 2.79 -3.98
C VAL A 255 4.50 2.27 -3.66
N VAL A 256 4.56 1.37 -2.69
CA VAL A 256 5.79 0.84 -2.10
C VAL A 256 5.91 -0.65 -2.38
N GLY A 257 7.08 -1.11 -2.81
CA GLY A 257 7.43 -2.52 -2.97
C GLY A 257 8.37 -2.97 -1.87
N TYR A 258 7.98 -4.02 -1.13
CA TYR A 258 8.80 -4.60 -0.08
C TYR A 258 9.79 -5.62 -0.64
N GLY A 259 11.07 -5.27 -0.67
CA GLY A 259 12.15 -6.16 -1.09
C GLY A 259 12.17 -6.49 -2.59
N VAL A 260 11.41 -5.78 -3.42
CA VAL A 260 11.22 -6.08 -4.85
C VAL A 260 11.48 -4.89 -5.76
N GLU A 261 11.91 -5.17 -6.99
CA GLU A 261 12.09 -4.18 -8.07
C GLU A 261 10.83 -3.99 -8.91
N GLU A 262 10.01 -5.05 -9.02
CA GLU A 262 8.74 -5.04 -9.72
C GLU A 262 7.59 -5.08 -8.72
N PHE A 263 6.48 -4.39 -9.04
CA PHE A 263 5.30 -4.43 -8.21
C PHE A 263 4.67 -5.84 -8.26
N PRO A 264 4.26 -6.43 -7.12
CA PRO A 264 3.67 -7.76 -7.12
C PRO A 264 2.34 -7.83 -7.87
N ALA A 265 2.10 -8.96 -8.54
CA ALA A 265 0.90 -9.25 -9.32
C ALA A 265 0.09 -10.37 -8.66
N PHE A 266 -0.18 -10.24 -7.37
CA PHE A 266 -0.98 -11.15 -6.55
C PHE A 266 -0.43 -12.58 -6.54
N PHE A 267 -0.85 -13.45 -7.47
CA PHE A 267 -0.35 -14.81 -7.58
C PHE A 267 1.09 -14.92 -8.10
N THR A 268 1.60 -13.87 -8.76
CA THR A 268 2.95 -13.87 -9.31
C THR A 268 3.79 -12.74 -8.69
N ARG A 269 5.09 -13.01 -8.52
CA ARG A 269 6.04 -12.03 -7.96
C ARG A 269 6.38 -10.91 -8.93
N LYS A 270 6.10 -11.08 -10.23
CA LYS A 270 6.53 -10.20 -11.32
C LYS A 270 5.32 -9.75 -12.12
N SER A 271 5.05 -8.45 -12.12
CA SER A 271 4.01 -7.85 -12.97
C SER A 271 4.56 -7.31 -14.29
N GLY A 272 5.89 -7.23 -14.46
CA GLY A 272 6.52 -6.45 -15.52
C GLY A 272 6.47 -4.93 -15.31
N CYS A 273 5.93 -4.46 -14.17
CA CYS A 273 5.87 -3.04 -13.81
C CYS A 273 6.88 -2.75 -12.72
N LYS A 274 7.79 -1.80 -12.96
CA LYS A 274 8.73 -1.34 -11.94
C LYS A 274 7.97 -0.73 -10.76
N VAL A 275 8.43 -0.99 -9.54
CA VAL A 275 7.84 -0.36 -8.36
C VAL A 275 8.22 1.12 -8.26
N PRO A 276 7.28 2.04 -7.95
CA PRO A 276 7.60 3.47 -7.82
C PRO A 276 8.55 3.78 -6.66
N CYS A 277 8.33 3.17 -5.50
CA CYS A 277 9.18 3.29 -4.32
C CYS A 277 9.55 1.89 -3.81
N ARG A 278 10.84 1.64 -3.58
CA ARG A 278 11.30 0.37 -3.00
C ARG A 278 11.79 0.60 -1.57
N VAL A 279 11.38 -0.30 -0.69
CA VAL A 279 11.90 -0.41 0.69
C VAL A 279 12.42 -1.83 0.90
N SER A 280 13.40 -1.98 1.80
CA SER A 280 14.08 -3.25 2.05
C SER A 280 13.79 -3.83 3.44
N THR A 281 13.30 -3.01 4.38
CA THR A 281 13.06 -3.43 5.75
C THR A 281 11.67 -3.02 6.25
N PRO A 282 11.11 -3.71 7.26
CA PRO A 282 9.85 -3.30 7.88
C PRO A 282 9.93 -1.89 8.48
N ASN A 283 11.09 -1.49 9.03
CA ASN A 283 11.32 -0.16 9.57
C ASN A 283 11.23 0.93 8.50
N GLU A 284 11.86 0.75 7.34
CA GLU A 284 11.73 1.67 6.21
C GLU A 284 10.27 1.79 5.74
N CYS A 285 9.54 0.68 5.70
CA CYS A 285 8.11 0.69 5.38
C CYS A 285 7.30 1.50 6.41
N ALA A 286 7.55 1.27 7.71
CA ALA A 286 6.90 2.01 8.79
C ALA A 286 7.25 3.51 8.73
N GLU A 287 8.49 3.88 8.41
CA GLU A 287 8.91 5.27 8.24
C GLU A 287 8.14 5.98 7.12
N VAL A 288 7.89 5.32 5.99
CA VAL A 288 7.06 5.88 4.91
C VAL A 288 5.63 6.14 5.40
N ILE A 289 5.03 5.18 6.11
CA ILE A 289 3.65 5.30 6.63
C ILE A 289 3.57 6.42 7.67
N VAL A 290 4.46 6.44 8.66
CA VAL A 290 4.50 7.45 9.72
C VAL A 290 4.78 8.84 9.15
N THR A 291 5.70 8.95 8.18
CA THR A 291 5.99 10.23 7.52
C THR A 291 4.79 10.73 6.72
N SER A 292 4.08 9.84 6.02
CA SER A 292 2.86 10.19 5.30
C SER A 292 1.79 10.77 6.23
N LEU A 293 1.58 10.14 7.39
CA LEU A 293 0.63 10.61 8.41
C LEU A 293 1.09 11.93 9.02
N ALA A 294 2.37 12.07 9.37
CA ALA A 294 2.93 13.26 9.99
C ALA A 294 2.95 14.50 9.09
N LEU A 295 3.07 14.29 7.76
CA LEU A 295 2.95 15.34 6.76
C LEU A 295 1.50 15.68 6.40
N GLU A 296 0.53 14.98 7.02
CA GLU A 296 -0.90 15.11 6.73
C GLU A 296 -1.21 14.93 5.24
N LEU A 297 -0.45 14.07 4.56
CA LEU A 297 -0.73 13.73 3.17
C LEU A 297 -2.11 13.07 3.13
N GLN A 298 -3.03 13.68 2.38
CA GLN A 298 -4.34 13.08 2.18
C GLN A 298 -4.18 11.77 1.41
N GLY A 299 -4.81 10.69 1.88
CA GLY A 299 -4.71 9.37 1.26
C GLY A 299 -3.91 8.35 2.08
N GLY A 300 -3.95 7.11 1.63
CA GLY A 300 -3.27 5.96 2.21
C GLY A 300 -1.96 5.65 1.50
N VAL A 301 -1.28 4.60 1.97
CA VAL A 301 -0.06 4.06 1.36
C VAL A 301 -0.34 2.64 0.89
N LEU A 302 0.01 2.29 -0.34
CA LEU A 302 -0.09 0.92 -0.84
C LEU A 302 1.27 0.22 -0.72
N VAL A 303 1.33 -0.88 0.03
CA VAL A 303 2.53 -1.68 0.21
C VAL A 303 2.34 -3.05 -0.45
N GLY A 304 3.04 -3.28 -1.55
CA GLY A 304 3.12 -4.56 -2.25
C GLY A 304 4.19 -5.47 -1.64
N VAL A 305 3.75 -6.59 -1.08
CA VAL A 305 4.60 -7.67 -0.56
C VAL A 305 4.45 -8.89 -1.47
N PRO A 306 5.51 -9.35 -2.15
CA PRO A 306 5.40 -10.47 -3.08
C PRO A 306 5.04 -11.78 -2.36
N ILE A 307 4.31 -12.67 -3.04
CA ILE A 307 4.15 -14.06 -2.59
C ILE A 307 5.52 -14.72 -2.38
N PRO A 308 5.73 -15.56 -1.33
CA PRO A 308 7.00 -16.27 -1.15
C PRO A 308 7.41 -17.07 -2.40
N GLU A 309 8.71 -17.23 -2.61
CA GLU A 309 9.25 -17.81 -3.85
C GLU A 309 8.86 -19.28 -4.01
N GLU A 310 8.80 -20.02 -2.90
CA GLU A 310 8.33 -21.41 -2.85
C GLU A 310 6.88 -21.58 -3.33
N HIS A 311 6.05 -20.54 -3.23
CA HIS A 311 4.65 -20.56 -3.67
C HIS A 311 4.44 -19.88 -5.03
N ALA A 312 5.48 -19.28 -5.62
CA ALA A 312 5.42 -18.60 -6.91
C ALA A 312 5.45 -19.55 -8.13
N ALA A 313 5.75 -20.84 -7.93
CA ALA A 313 5.97 -21.83 -8.99
C ALA A 313 4.77 -22.10 -9.92
N ALA A 314 3.57 -21.63 -9.57
CA ALA A 314 2.35 -21.80 -10.36
C ALA A 314 2.07 -20.66 -11.38
N ALA A 315 3.02 -19.73 -11.59
CA ALA A 315 2.79 -18.49 -12.35
C ALA A 315 2.25 -18.69 -13.78
N GLN A 316 2.84 -19.58 -14.57
CA GLN A 316 2.41 -19.81 -15.97
C GLN A 316 1.01 -20.45 -16.08
N PRO A 317 0.71 -21.57 -15.37
CA PRO A 317 -0.63 -22.14 -15.36
C PRO A 317 -1.71 -21.16 -14.87
N ILE A 318 -1.39 -20.31 -13.88
CA ILE A 318 -2.33 -19.32 -13.35
C ILE A 318 -2.61 -18.23 -14.38
N GLU A 319 -1.62 -17.73 -15.11
CA GLU A 319 -1.86 -16.70 -16.13
C GLU A 319 -2.75 -17.23 -17.27
N LEU A 320 -2.50 -18.46 -17.75
CA LEU A 320 -3.37 -19.09 -18.76
C LEU A 320 -4.81 -19.27 -18.25
N ALA A 321 -4.97 -19.62 -16.97
CA ALA A 321 -6.28 -19.71 -16.35
C ALA A 321 -6.97 -18.35 -16.25
N ILE A 322 -6.23 -17.27 -15.97
CA ILE A 322 -6.75 -15.89 -15.93
C ILE A 322 -7.22 -15.46 -17.32
N GLU A 323 -6.41 -15.65 -18.36
CA GLU A 323 -6.78 -15.32 -19.74
C GLU A 323 -8.05 -16.06 -20.17
N ARG A 324 -8.13 -17.35 -19.84
CA ARG A 324 -9.31 -18.16 -20.13
C ARG A 324 -10.55 -17.67 -19.37
N ALA A 325 -10.42 -17.38 -18.08
CA ALA A 325 -11.52 -16.88 -17.26
C ALA A 325 -12.04 -15.51 -17.75
N LEU A 326 -11.14 -14.63 -18.18
CA LEU A 326 -11.51 -13.32 -18.77
C LEU A 326 -12.30 -13.48 -20.07
N GLN A 327 -11.88 -14.40 -20.93
CA GLN A 327 -12.59 -14.69 -22.17
C GLN A 327 -13.99 -15.25 -21.89
N GLU A 328 -14.12 -16.20 -20.96
CA GLU A 328 -15.41 -16.77 -20.58
C GLU A 328 -16.34 -15.75 -19.89
N ALA A 329 -15.79 -14.84 -19.10
CA ALA A 329 -16.58 -13.74 -18.50
C ALA A 329 -17.19 -12.84 -19.58
N LYS A 330 -16.42 -12.54 -20.64
CA LYS A 330 -16.90 -11.75 -21.78
C LYS A 330 -17.98 -12.48 -22.58
N GLU A 331 -17.83 -13.79 -22.78
CA GLU A 331 -18.83 -14.62 -23.46
C GLU A 331 -20.14 -14.73 -22.68
N GLN A 332 -20.07 -14.63 -21.35
CA GLN A 332 -21.23 -14.70 -20.44
C GLN A 332 -21.76 -13.31 -20.03
N ASP A 333 -21.21 -12.22 -20.58
CA ASP A 333 -21.56 -10.83 -20.25
C ASP A 333 -21.52 -10.51 -18.74
N VAL A 334 -20.58 -11.12 -18.03
CA VAL A 334 -20.36 -10.85 -16.60
C VAL A 334 -19.64 -9.52 -16.46
N SER A 335 -20.20 -8.59 -15.68
CA SER A 335 -19.66 -7.23 -15.53
C SER A 335 -19.90 -6.65 -14.14
N GLY A 336 -19.29 -5.48 -13.87
CA GLY A 336 -19.49 -4.73 -12.63
C GLY A 336 -19.04 -5.48 -11.38
N SER A 337 -19.81 -5.40 -10.28
CA SER A 337 -19.39 -5.97 -8.99
C SER A 337 -19.26 -7.50 -8.98
N ALA A 338 -19.89 -8.18 -9.95
CA ALA A 338 -19.91 -9.63 -10.11
C ALA A 338 -18.65 -10.20 -10.80
N ILE A 339 -17.89 -9.38 -11.53
CA ILE A 339 -16.76 -9.86 -12.35
C ILE A 339 -15.63 -10.45 -11.51
N THR A 340 -15.26 -9.81 -10.39
CA THR A 340 -14.14 -10.27 -9.56
C THR A 340 -14.43 -11.62 -8.89
N PRO A 341 -15.59 -11.83 -8.21
CA PRO A 341 -15.95 -13.14 -7.68
C PRO A 341 -16.00 -14.24 -8.75
N PHE A 342 -16.56 -13.92 -9.93
CA PHE A 342 -16.59 -14.86 -11.07
C PHE A 342 -15.19 -15.28 -11.49
N LEU A 343 -14.29 -14.31 -11.72
CA LEU A 343 -12.94 -14.57 -12.19
C LEU A 343 -12.11 -15.36 -11.16
N LEU A 344 -12.19 -15.01 -9.87
CA LEU A 344 -11.48 -15.75 -8.82
C LEU A 344 -11.96 -17.20 -8.70
N LYS A 345 -13.28 -17.42 -8.73
CA LYS A 345 -13.86 -18.77 -8.72
C LYS A 345 -13.38 -19.56 -9.95
N ARG A 346 -13.44 -18.95 -11.14
CA ARG A 346 -13.11 -19.63 -12.37
C ARG A 346 -11.62 -19.95 -12.49
N VAL A 347 -10.74 -19.06 -12.06
CA VAL A 347 -9.29 -19.33 -11.98
C VAL A 347 -9.01 -20.46 -10.99
N SER A 348 -9.72 -20.52 -9.86
CA SER A 348 -9.61 -21.65 -8.92
C SER A 348 -10.02 -22.98 -9.56
N GLU A 349 -11.12 -23.02 -10.31
CA GLU A 349 -11.55 -24.22 -11.04
C GLU A 349 -10.53 -24.66 -12.10
N LEU A 350 -10.06 -23.72 -12.92
CA LEU A 350 -9.11 -23.98 -14.01
C LEU A 350 -7.73 -24.40 -13.52
N THR A 351 -7.35 -24.01 -12.30
CA THR A 351 -6.06 -24.36 -11.68
C THR A 351 -6.15 -25.57 -10.75
N GLY A 352 -7.30 -26.25 -10.68
CA GLY A 352 -7.51 -27.39 -9.77
C GLY A 352 -7.33 -27.02 -8.29
N GLY A 353 -7.60 -25.76 -7.91
CA GLY A 353 -7.43 -25.25 -6.55
C GLY A 353 -6.05 -24.65 -6.23
N ALA A 354 -5.07 -24.71 -7.13
CA ALA A 354 -3.73 -24.18 -6.86
C ALA A 354 -3.72 -22.66 -6.60
N SER A 355 -4.56 -21.89 -7.29
CA SER A 355 -4.70 -20.44 -7.03
C SER A 355 -5.37 -20.14 -5.69
N LEU A 356 -6.29 -20.98 -5.21
CA LEU A 356 -6.87 -20.85 -3.88
C LEU A 356 -5.82 -21.13 -2.80
N GLY A 357 -5.01 -22.18 -2.97
CA GLY A 357 -3.86 -22.47 -2.09
C GLY A 357 -2.89 -21.29 -2.03
N ALA A 358 -2.48 -20.76 -3.18
CA ALA A 358 -1.64 -19.56 -3.24
C ALA A 358 -2.29 -18.35 -2.56
N ASN A 359 -3.61 -18.17 -2.66
CA ASN A 359 -4.34 -17.08 -1.99
C ASN A 359 -4.31 -17.20 -0.45
N ILE A 360 -4.37 -18.43 0.07
CA ILE A 360 -4.28 -18.70 1.51
C ILE A 360 -2.86 -18.39 2.03
N GLU A 361 -1.84 -18.97 1.39
CA GLU A 361 -0.42 -18.73 1.71
C GLU A 361 -0.05 -17.25 1.64
N LEU A 362 -0.61 -16.57 0.63
CA LEU A 362 -0.51 -15.13 0.49
C LEU A 362 -0.99 -14.42 1.76
N MET A 363 -2.13 -14.76 2.35
CA MET A 363 -2.61 -14.11 3.59
C MET A 363 -1.68 -14.36 4.77
N GLU A 364 -1.13 -15.56 4.87
CA GLU A 364 -0.33 -16.00 6.01
C GLU A 364 1.09 -15.41 5.99
N GLY A 365 1.74 -15.37 4.82
CA GLY A 365 3.12 -14.90 4.66
C GLY A 365 3.34 -13.38 4.77
N ARG A 366 2.28 -12.59 5.02
CA ARG A 366 2.29 -11.13 4.82
C ARG A 366 2.50 -10.25 6.04
N MET A 367 2.67 -10.82 7.23
CA MET A 367 3.07 -10.03 8.40
C MET A 367 4.59 -9.90 8.38
N PRO A 368 5.18 -8.75 8.01
CA PRO A 368 6.58 -8.51 8.30
C PRO A 368 6.78 -8.71 9.80
N ARG A 369 7.94 -9.26 10.20
CA ARG A 369 8.40 -9.30 11.60
C ARG A 369 8.69 -7.87 12.08
N ALA A 370 7.67 -7.04 12.14
CA ALA A 370 7.73 -5.72 12.71
C ALA A 370 7.43 -5.88 14.19
N ARG A 371 8.47 -5.88 15.03
CA ARG A 371 8.33 -5.16 16.29
C ARG A 371 8.04 -3.71 15.87
N MET A 372 6.76 -3.34 15.81
CA MET A 372 6.42 -1.92 15.71
C MET A 372 7.04 -1.25 16.94
N CYS A 373 7.84 -0.22 16.71
CA CYS A 373 8.75 0.38 17.67
C CYS A 373 8.10 0.67 19.03
N GLU A 374 8.37 -0.19 20.01
CA GLU A 374 8.30 0.10 21.45
C GLU A 374 9.48 -0.58 22.13
N ASP A 375 10.68 -0.03 21.95
CA ASP A 375 11.85 -0.35 22.78
C ASP A 375 12.93 0.72 22.57
N GLU A 376 12.65 1.98 22.94
CA GLU A 376 13.71 2.99 23.17
C GLU A 376 13.22 4.19 24.01
N SER A 377 12.53 3.94 25.13
CA SER A 377 12.29 4.97 26.16
C SER A 377 12.63 4.53 27.59
N ALA A 378 13.16 3.31 27.78
CA ALA A 378 13.65 2.84 29.07
C ALA A 378 15.17 2.66 29.04
N GLY A 379 15.94 3.75 29.20
CA GLY A 379 17.39 3.61 29.24
C GLY A 379 18.25 4.86 29.23
N SER A 380 17.86 5.97 29.87
CA SER A 380 18.86 6.96 30.30
C SER A 380 18.36 7.73 31.51
N SER A 381 18.48 7.09 32.67
CA SER A 381 18.66 7.81 33.92
C SER A 381 19.98 7.36 34.53
N VAL A 382 20.79 8.34 34.90
CA VAL A 382 21.95 8.26 35.80
C VAL A 382 23.26 7.75 35.19
N ALA A 383 24.16 8.68 34.86
CA ALA A 383 25.48 8.78 35.53
C ALA A 383 26.28 10.01 35.06
N LYS A 384 26.39 10.99 35.98
CA LYS A 384 27.38 12.08 36.11
C LYS A 384 27.49 13.16 35.04
#